data_AF-A0A9D2JG39-F1
#
_entry.id   AF-A0A9D2JG39-F1
#
_cell.length_a   1.000
_cell.length_b   1.000
_cell.length_c   1.000
_cell.angle_alpha   90.00
_cell.angle_beta   90.00
_cell.angle_gamma   90.00
#
_symmetry.space_group_name_H-M   'P 1'
#
loop_
_entity.id
_entity.type
_entity.pdbx_description
1 polymer ?
#
loop_
_entity_poly.entity_id
_entity_poly.type
_entity_poly.pdbx_seq_one_letter_code
_entity_poly.pdbx_strand_id
1 'polypeptide(L)'
;CLCGKIFAALPGWPPPDTLFFLLRGALGGLSVIALQLILSMLIRSFAIPIFIALFGGIVGMLVASRGKGLCWPYALMQYGMNSNKSEDLLAGNYPSFFAACLVWLVLLFLVARQLLSCRDVRS
;
A
#
# COMPACT_ATOMS: atom_id res chain seq x y z
N CYS A 1 -2.12 17.60 -12.06
CA CYS A 1 -2.12 17.86 -13.52
C CYS A 1 -1.45 19.17 -13.91
N LEU A 2 -1.75 20.31 -13.27
CA LEU A 2 -1.08 21.59 -13.58
C LEU A 2 0.45 21.49 -13.54
N CYS A 3 1.01 20.82 -12.52
CA CYS A 3 2.48 20.70 -12.40
C CYS A 3 3.16 19.98 -13.57
N GLY A 4 2.58 18.91 -14.13
CA GLY A 4 3.22 18.17 -15.24
C GLY A 4 3.23 18.96 -16.55
N LYS A 5 2.19 19.75 -16.78
CA LYS A 5 2.05 20.59 -17.98
C LYS A 5 2.84 21.90 -17.86
N ILE A 6 2.94 22.47 -16.66
CA ILE A 6 3.61 23.76 -16.40
C ILE A 6 5.11 23.59 -16.12
N PHE A 7 5.53 22.57 -15.37
CA PHE A 7 6.94 22.38 -14.99
C PHE A 7 7.68 21.33 -15.80
N ALA A 8 7.00 20.33 -16.34
CA ALA A 8 7.63 19.22 -17.07
C ALA A 8 7.36 19.21 -18.58
N ALA A 9 6.65 20.23 -19.11
CA ALA A 9 6.33 20.42 -20.53
C ALA A 9 5.78 19.16 -21.23
N LEU A 10 5.11 18.28 -20.49
CA LEU A 10 4.57 17.04 -21.03
C LEU A 10 3.40 17.36 -21.98
N PRO A 11 3.41 16.83 -23.21
CA PRO A 11 2.32 17.08 -24.16
C PRO A 11 1.06 16.31 -23.74
N GLY A 12 -0.04 17.03 -23.60
CA GLY A 12 -1.37 16.45 -23.40
C GLY A 12 -1.80 16.26 -21.93
N TRP A 13 -2.98 15.66 -21.75
CA TRP A 13 -3.50 15.26 -20.45
C TRP A 13 -3.01 13.85 -20.11
N PRO A 14 -2.79 13.53 -18.82
CA PRO A 14 -2.36 12.19 -18.43
C PRO A 14 -3.37 11.13 -18.91
N PRO A 15 -2.91 9.95 -19.39
CA PRO A 15 -3.78 8.88 -19.85
C PRO A 15 -4.77 8.46 -18.76
N PRO A 16 -6.03 8.12 -19.10
CA PRO A 16 -7.05 7.72 -18.13
C PRO A 16 -6.65 6.48 -17.31
N ASP A 17 -5.83 5.60 -17.88
CA ASP A 17 -5.28 4.43 -17.18
C ASP A 17 -4.46 4.83 -15.93
N THR A 18 -3.83 6.00 -15.96
CA THR A 18 -3.07 6.54 -14.82
C THR A 18 -3.96 6.77 -13.61
N LEU A 19 -5.19 7.26 -13.81
CA LEU A 19 -6.16 7.44 -12.72
C LEU A 19 -6.59 6.09 -12.15
N PHE A 20 -6.75 5.08 -13.01
CA PHE A 20 -7.08 3.74 -12.59
C PHE A 20 -5.96 3.10 -11.76
N PHE A 21 -4.71 3.22 -12.19
CA PHE A 21 -3.53 2.78 -11.41
C PHE A 21 -3.41 3.53 -10.09
N LEU A 22 -3.72 4.82 -10.06
CA LEU A 22 -3.69 5.61 -8.83
C LEU A 22 -4.76 5.15 -7.83
N LEU A 23 -5.98 4.90 -8.31
CA LEU A 23 -7.08 4.39 -7.48
C LEU A 23 -6.77 3.00 -6.93
N ARG A 24 -6.23 2.12 -7.77
CA ARG A 24 -5.78 0.78 -7.38
C ARG A 24 -4.61 0.83 -6.39
N GLY A 25 -3.67 1.74 -6.60
CA GLY A 25 -2.58 2.06 -5.68
C GLY A 25 -3.07 2.57 -4.33
N ALA A 26 -4.05 3.46 -4.32
CA ALA A 26 -4.66 3.98 -3.10
C ALA A 26 -5.29 2.86 -2.27
N LEU A 27 -6.03 1.95 -2.91
CA LEU A 27 -6.61 0.78 -2.25
C LEU A 27 -5.54 -0.15 -1.66
N GLY A 28 -4.48 -0.42 -2.42
CA GLY A 28 -3.33 -1.19 -1.91
C GLY A 28 -2.52 -0.45 -0.83
N GLY A 29 -2.59 0.88 -0.79
CA GLY A 29 -1.96 1.73 0.21
C GLY A 29 -2.68 1.70 1.57
N LEU A 30 -3.98 1.40 1.60
CA LEU A 30 -4.76 1.34 2.85
C LEU A 30 -4.19 0.30 3.82
N SER A 31 -3.72 -0.85 3.34
CA SER A 31 -3.08 -1.86 4.19
C SER A 31 -1.76 -1.35 4.80
N VAL A 32 -0.99 -0.55 4.05
CA VAL A 32 0.25 0.06 4.56
C VAL A 32 -0.06 1.07 5.64
N ILE A 33 -1.06 1.92 5.42
CA ILE A 33 -1.51 2.92 6.38
C ILE A 33 -1.99 2.25 7.67
N ALA A 34 -2.85 1.23 7.57
CA ALA A 34 -3.35 0.48 8.71
C ALA A 34 -2.21 -0.16 9.53
N LEU A 35 -1.21 -0.74 8.86
CA LEU A 35 -0.03 -1.31 9.52
C LEU A 35 0.77 -0.23 10.26
N GLN A 36 0.96 0.94 9.65
CA GLN A 36 1.72 2.02 10.29
C GLN A 36 0.97 2.63 11.46
N LEU A 37 -0.36 2.71 11.40
CA LEU A 37 -1.16 3.13 12.55
C LEU A 37 -0.98 2.19 13.75
N ILE A 38 -0.95 0.87 13.52
CA ILE A 38 -0.66 -0.11 14.58
C ILE A 38 0.76 0.10 15.14
N LEU A 39 1.77 0.24 14.27
CA LEU A 39 3.14 0.47 14.72
C LEU A 39 3.27 1.78 15.51
N SER A 40 2.57 2.84 15.10
CA SER A 40 2.52 4.11 15.82
C SER A 40 1.80 4.02 17.17
N MET A 41 0.82 3.13 17.31
CA MET A 41 0.22 2.86 18.63
C MET A 41 1.20 2.10 19.53
N LEU A 42 1.95 1.15 18.99
CA LEU A 42 2.89 0.31 19.74
C LEU A 42 4.15 1.07 20.18
N ILE A 43 4.69 1.91 19.30
CA ILE A 43 6.00 2.53 19.46
C ILE A 43 5.81 4.02 19.73
N ARG A 44 6.26 4.50 20.90
CA ARG A 44 6.16 5.91 21.30
C ARG A 44 7.13 6.85 20.56
N SER A 45 7.84 6.35 19.55
CA SER A 45 8.81 7.06 18.73
C SER A 45 8.35 7.08 17.28
N PHE A 46 8.35 8.25 16.66
CA PHE A 46 7.93 8.43 15.26
C PHE A 46 8.96 7.88 14.25
N ALA A 47 10.25 7.93 14.57
CA ALA A 47 11.32 7.55 13.65
C ALA A 47 11.34 6.05 13.34
N ILE A 48 11.02 5.21 14.33
CA ILE A 48 11.11 3.74 14.19
C ILE A 48 10.04 3.20 13.21
N PRO A 49 8.74 3.55 13.33
CA PRO A 49 7.74 3.18 12.33
C PRO A 49 8.10 3.61 10.91
N ILE A 50 8.71 4.79 10.73
CA ILE A 50 9.13 5.27 9.41
C ILE A 50 10.25 4.40 8.84
N PHE A 51 11.26 4.09 9.64
CA PHE A 51 12.34 3.18 9.23
C PHE A 51 11.80 1.80 8.83
N ILE A 52 10.86 1.27 9.59
CA ILE A 52 10.19 0.00 9.27
C ILE A 52 9.40 0.13 7.96
N ALA A 53 8.72 1.25 7.72
CA ALA A 53 8.00 1.49 6.47
C ALA A 53 8.95 1.52 5.26
N LEU A 54 10.08 2.22 5.38
CA LEU A 54 11.09 2.32 4.32
C LEU A 54 11.66 0.94 3.99
N PHE A 55 12.10 0.21 5.02
CA PHE A 55 12.65 -1.14 4.83
C PHE A 55 11.59 -2.11 4.30
N GLY A 56 10.38 -2.06 4.86
CA GLY A 56 9.22 -2.83 4.42
C GLY A 56 8.85 -2.57 2.96
N GLY A 57 8.99 -1.33 2.50
CA GLY A 57 8.80 -0.93 1.10
C GLY A 57 9.86 -1.47 0.14
N ILE A 58 11.14 -1.48 0.56
CA ILE A 58 12.24 -2.08 -0.21
C ILE A 58 12.04 -3.60 -0.34
N VAL A 59 11.75 -4.27 0.79
CA VAL A 59 11.42 -5.71 0.81
C VAL A 59 10.18 -5.98 -0.04
N GLY A 60 9.16 -5.14 0.07
CA GLY A 60 7.94 -5.24 -0.72
C GLY A 60 8.22 -5.19 -2.23
N MET A 61 9.15 -4.35 -2.65
CA MET A 61 9.57 -4.24 -4.05
C MET A 61 10.25 -5.54 -4.54
N LEU A 62 11.12 -6.14 -3.71
CA LEU A 62 11.77 -7.42 -4.01
C LEU A 62 10.77 -8.59 -4.03
N VAL A 63 9.77 -8.59 -3.15
CA VAL A 63 8.72 -9.63 -3.12
C VAL A 63 7.78 -9.48 -4.31
N ALA A 64 7.45 -8.24 -4.70
CA ALA A 64 6.65 -7.94 -5.88
C ALA A 64 7.36 -8.38 -7.18
N SER A 65 8.68 -8.21 -7.29
CA SER A 65 9.44 -8.65 -8.47
C SER A 65 9.44 -10.18 -8.64
N ARG A 66 9.33 -10.92 -7.53
CA ARG A 66 9.20 -12.40 -7.49
C ARG A 66 7.77 -12.91 -7.71
N GLY A 67 6.80 -12.05 -7.99
CA GLY A 67 5.40 -12.42 -8.22
C GLY A 67 4.60 -12.75 -6.95
N LYS A 68 5.17 -12.55 -5.75
CA LYS A 68 4.50 -12.81 -4.46
C LYS A 68 4.02 -11.52 -3.77
N GLY A 69 3.82 -10.44 -4.53
CA GLY A 69 3.48 -9.12 -4.00
C GLY A 69 2.20 -9.06 -3.15
N LEU A 70 1.23 -9.95 -3.39
CA LEU A 70 -0.02 -10.02 -2.61
C LEU A 70 0.19 -10.47 -1.15
N CYS A 71 1.29 -11.17 -0.86
CA CYS A 71 1.60 -11.68 0.47
C CYS A 71 2.25 -10.65 1.39
N TRP A 72 2.51 -9.42 0.93
CA TRP A 72 3.21 -8.42 1.71
C TRP A 72 2.50 -7.06 1.66
N PRO A 73 2.11 -6.49 2.82
CA PRO A 73 1.26 -5.29 2.86
C PRO A 73 1.95 -4.08 2.20
N TYR A 74 3.27 -3.93 2.36
CA TYR A 74 4.05 -2.86 1.71
C TYR A 74 4.21 -3.05 0.20
N ALA A 75 3.99 -4.26 -0.33
CA ALA A 75 4.07 -4.55 -1.77
C ALA A 75 2.72 -4.31 -2.47
N LEU A 76 1.59 -4.36 -1.75
CA LEU A 76 0.25 -4.20 -2.31
C LEU A 76 0.09 -2.86 -3.05
N MET A 77 0.62 -1.76 -2.50
CA MET A 77 0.58 -0.45 -3.16
C MET A 77 1.34 -0.47 -4.51
N GLN A 78 2.57 -0.99 -4.51
CA GLN A 78 3.43 -1.06 -5.71
C GLN A 78 2.83 -2.00 -6.77
N TYR A 79 2.25 -3.12 -6.33
CA TYR A 79 1.55 -4.08 -7.18
C TYR A 79 0.26 -3.47 -7.76
N GLY A 80 -0.47 -2.72 -6.94
CA GLY A 80 -1.67 -1.96 -7.32
C GLY A 80 -1.37 -0.81 -8.29
N MET A 81 -0.20 -0.20 -8.25
CA MET A 81 0.17 0.83 -9.23
C MET A 81 0.83 0.27 -10.51
N ASN A 82 1.06 -1.05 -10.55
CA ASN A 82 1.86 -1.71 -11.58
C ASN A 82 3.24 -1.08 -11.81
N SER A 83 3.91 -0.68 -10.72
CA SER A 83 5.14 0.10 -10.85
C SER A 83 6.36 -0.73 -11.29
N ASN A 84 6.26 -2.06 -11.28
CA ASN A 84 7.40 -2.96 -11.51
C ASN A 84 7.41 -3.64 -12.90
N LYS A 85 6.32 -3.63 -13.67
CA LYS A 85 6.27 -4.24 -15.01
C LYS A 85 5.38 -3.44 -15.95
N SER A 86 5.73 -3.45 -17.23
CA SER A 86 4.95 -2.79 -18.29
C SER A 86 3.72 -3.60 -18.70
N GLU A 87 3.69 -4.89 -18.41
CA GLU A 87 2.52 -5.75 -18.63
C GLU A 87 1.54 -5.64 -17.45
N ASP A 88 0.23 -5.57 -17.76
CA ASP A 88 -0.78 -5.48 -16.71
C ASP A 88 -0.95 -6.82 -15.98
N LEU A 89 -0.15 -7.03 -14.93
CA LEU A 89 -0.16 -8.23 -14.08
C LEU A 89 -1.55 -8.55 -13.50
N LEU A 90 -2.44 -7.54 -13.46
CA LEU A 90 -3.80 -7.68 -13.00
C LEU A 90 -4.83 -7.89 -14.13
N ALA A 91 -4.46 -7.83 -15.41
CA ALA A 91 -5.38 -7.95 -16.55
C ALA A 91 -6.14 -9.30 -16.63
N GLY A 92 -5.88 -10.23 -15.71
CA GLY A 92 -6.73 -11.41 -15.47
C GLY A 92 -6.96 -11.74 -13.99
N ASN A 93 -6.48 -10.92 -13.04
CA ASN A 93 -6.53 -11.26 -11.61
C ASN A 93 -6.83 -10.07 -10.66
N TYR A 94 -7.63 -9.11 -11.13
CA TYR A 94 -8.24 -8.10 -10.27
C TYR A 94 -8.91 -8.67 -9.00
N PRO A 95 -9.72 -9.75 -9.04
CA PRO A 95 -10.38 -10.24 -7.83
C PRO A 95 -9.42 -10.68 -6.73
N SER A 96 -8.29 -11.33 -7.06
CA SER A 96 -7.31 -11.72 -6.02
C SER A 96 -6.60 -10.51 -5.42
N PHE A 97 -6.39 -9.44 -6.19
CA PHE A 97 -5.84 -8.19 -5.67
C PHE A 97 -6.79 -7.54 -4.66
N PHE A 98 -8.06 -7.34 -5.03
CA PHE A 98 -9.05 -6.77 -4.11
C PHE A 98 -9.27 -7.65 -2.87
N ALA A 99 -9.29 -8.98 -3.05
CA ALA A 99 -9.37 -9.91 -1.94
C ALA A 99 -8.16 -9.78 -1.00
N ALA A 100 -6.93 -9.69 -1.53
CA ALA A 100 -5.74 -9.48 -0.73
C ALA A 100 -5.77 -8.14 0.02
N CYS A 101 -6.21 -7.04 -0.63
CA CYS A 101 -6.38 -5.74 0.01
C CYS A 101 -7.36 -5.83 1.19
N LEU A 102 -8.53 -6.46 0.98
CA LEU A 102 -9.54 -6.64 2.01
C LEU A 102 -9.03 -7.53 3.15
N VAL A 103 -8.37 -8.66 2.84
CA VAL A 103 -7.83 -9.57 3.84
C VAL A 103 -6.79 -8.86 4.71
N TRP A 104 -5.82 -8.16 4.12
CA TRP A 104 -4.82 -7.41 4.88
C TRP A 104 -5.46 -6.32 5.73
N LEU A 105 -6.42 -5.58 5.17
CA LEU A 105 -7.11 -4.53 5.89
C LEU A 105 -7.89 -5.11 7.08
N VAL A 106 -8.70 -6.14 6.88
CA VAL A 106 -9.46 -6.80 7.95
C VAL A 106 -8.53 -7.35 9.03
N LEU A 107 -7.45 -8.04 8.65
CA LEU A 107 -6.48 -8.58 9.60
C LEU A 107 -5.86 -7.46 10.45
N LEU A 108 -5.41 -6.37 9.84
CA LEU A 108 -4.82 -5.24 10.55
C LEU A 108 -5.83 -4.51 11.43
N PHE A 109 -7.08 -4.36 10.98
CA PHE A 109 -8.14 -3.78 11.80
C PHE A 109 -8.48 -4.66 13.01
N LEU A 110 -8.51 -5.98 12.86
CA LEU A 110 -8.73 -6.90 13.97
C LEU A 110 -7.58 -6.83 14.99
N VAL A 111 -6.34 -6.81 14.51
CA VAL A 111 -5.16 -6.61 15.36
C VAL A 111 -5.23 -5.28 16.09
N ALA A 112 -5.56 -4.18 15.39
CA ALA A 112 -5.72 -2.86 15.99
C ALA A 112 -6.81 -2.86 17.07
N ARG A 113 -7.97 -3.46 16.79
CA ARG A 113 -9.07 -3.59 17.75
C ARG A 113 -8.67 -4.38 18.98
N GLN A 114 -7.98 -5.51 18.81
CA GLN A 114 -7.50 -6.31 19.94
C GLN A 114 -6.47 -5.53 20.77
N LEU A 115 -5.54 -4.84 20.10
CA LEU A 115 -4.52 -4.04 20.75
C LEU A 115 -5.13 -2.91 21.56
N LEU A 116 -6.09 -2.19 20.97
CA LEU A 116 -6.86 -1.14 21.64
C LEU A 116 -7.62 -1.73 22.82
N SER A 117 -8.38 -2.81 22.62
CA SER A 117 -9.14 -3.44 23.70
C SER A 117 -8.26 -3.88 24.86
N CYS A 118 -7.03 -4.37 24.65
CA CYS A 118 -6.14 -4.77 25.74
C CYS A 118 -5.47 -3.58 26.47
N ARG A 119 -5.36 -2.41 25.81
CA ARG A 119 -4.73 -1.22 26.39
C ARG A 119 -5.75 -0.25 27.00
N ASP A 120 -6.98 -0.26 26.49
CA ASP A 120 -8.10 0.57 26.95
C ASP A 120 -8.59 0.14 28.34
N VAL A 121 -8.61 -1.17 28.65
CA VAL A 121 -8.90 -1.66 30.03
C VAL A 121 -7.82 -1.34 31.05
N ARG A 122 -6.68 -0.76 30.62
CA ARG A 122 -5.56 -0.41 31.49
C ARG A 122 -5.45 1.11 31.70
N SER A 123 -6.52 1.85 31.41
CA SER A 123 -6.68 3.27 31.78
C SER A 123 -7.19 3.44 33.20
#